data_AF-A0A6L4Z2C0-F1
#
_entry.id   AF-A0A6L4Z2C0-F1
#
_cell.length_a   1.000
_cell.length_b   1.000
_cell.length_c   1.000
_cell.angle_alpha   90.00
_cell.angle_beta   90.00
_cell.angle_gamma   90.00
#
_symmetry.space_group_name_H-M   'P 1'
#
loop_
_entity.id
_entity.type
_entity.pdbx_description
1 polymer ?
#
loop_
_entity_poly.entity_id
_entity_poly.type
_entity_poly.pdbx_seq_one_letter_code
_entity_poly.pdbx_strand_id
1 'polypeptide(L)'
;PSNIMVEKTQDGRLQPCVLDFGLVKEVASKGITVTGEILGTPCYMAPEQAKGRTDNLDRRTDVYALGATLYEIFTDRPPFEGSNPMEVLSQVLKAEPIPIKKIDPSIPQDIDTIVLKCLEKEPQRRYDSAKALADDLRRYLDGASIKAKPVTWYYKIWQRAKEHKTAVASLSAAVLVIIVSLGFGLWTTWRSAQQERLAQELGQKFGQKVKEIETIMQVASLLPLHNVQREKLLVQEKMEDIRRQMRKVGKAGIGSGNYALGQGYLTLGNYFKAREHTELALNNGYDTPEAKYALGQIMGALYQKALEETSQITNPDIRKSREREIEKEYRNPALEYLRKSKSLVAVSPSYVEGLIAFYEKKYNEALEKSQQAFEQTPALYEAKKLEADIYLQIGSDKQEIGDYKGAKEDYQKAGQAYKV
;
A
#
# COMPACT_ATOMS: atom_id res chain seq x y z
N PRO A 1 -36.99 6.52 54.61
CA PRO A 1 -37.39 5.11 54.90
C PRO A 1 -38.20 4.92 56.21
N SER A 2 -39.38 4.27 56.14
CA SER A 2 -40.33 4.10 57.26
C SER A 2 -40.02 2.97 58.26
N ASN A 3 -39.24 1.96 57.84
CA ASN A 3 -39.04 0.72 58.63
C ASN A 3 -37.70 0.71 59.40
N ILE A 4 -37.07 1.87 59.57
CA ILE A 4 -35.85 2.05 60.36
C ILE A 4 -36.11 3.19 61.35
N MET A 5 -36.20 2.88 62.63
CA MET A 5 -36.26 3.87 63.71
C MET A 5 -34.87 4.11 64.28
N VAL A 6 -34.67 5.27 64.92
CA VAL A 6 -33.41 5.59 65.61
C VAL A 6 -33.72 5.91 67.06
N GLU A 7 -33.19 5.11 67.97
CA GLU A 7 -33.26 5.34 69.41
C GLU A 7 -32.02 6.10 69.89
N LYS A 8 -32.21 7.05 70.81
CA LYS A 8 -31.10 7.71 71.50
C LYS A 8 -30.79 6.94 72.78
N THR A 9 -29.66 6.23 72.77
CA THR A 9 -29.16 5.49 73.94
C THR A 9 -28.85 6.41 75.12
N GLN A 10 -28.77 5.86 76.33
CA GLN A 10 -28.44 6.63 77.55
C GLN A 10 -27.11 7.37 77.46
N ASP A 11 -26.16 6.84 76.67
CA ASP A 11 -24.86 7.46 76.37
C ASP A 11 -24.92 8.54 75.27
N GLY A 12 -26.11 8.86 74.76
CA GLY A 12 -26.31 9.84 73.69
C GLY A 12 -26.02 9.34 72.26
N ARG A 13 -25.64 8.07 72.08
CA ARG A 13 -25.43 7.47 70.76
C ARG A 13 -26.75 7.16 70.07
N LEU A 14 -26.79 7.35 68.76
CA LEU A 14 -27.93 6.98 67.91
C LEU A 14 -27.83 5.49 67.53
N GLN A 15 -28.86 4.73 67.85
CA GLN A 15 -28.95 3.30 67.55
C GLN A 15 -30.09 3.05 66.56
N PRO A 16 -29.79 2.65 65.30
CA PRO A 16 -30.83 2.30 64.35
C PRO A 16 -31.44 0.92 64.68
N CYS A 17 -32.77 0.85 64.68
CA CYS A 17 -33.57 -0.34 64.94
C CYS A 17 -34.46 -0.61 63.72
N VAL A 18 -34.34 -1.82 63.15
CA VAL A 18 -35.21 -2.27 62.06
C VAL A 18 -36.55 -2.70 62.63
N LEU A 19 -37.63 -2.21 62.02
CA LEU A 19 -39.00 -2.51 62.40
C LEU A 19 -39.67 -3.46 61.39
N ASP A 20 -40.81 -4.02 61.79
CA ASP A 20 -41.71 -4.80 60.94
C ASP A 20 -41.09 -6.04 60.28
N PHE A 21 -40.72 -7.02 61.11
CA PHE A 21 -40.42 -8.39 60.66
C PHE A 21 -41.66 -9.16 60.12
N GLY A 22 -42.84 -8.53 60.05
CA GLY A 22 -44.10 -9.14 59.64
C GLY A 22 -44.17 -9.55 58.16
N LEU A 23 -43.28 -9.03 57.31
CA LEU A 23 -43.20 -9.35 55.88
C LEU A 23 -42.25 -10.52 55.55
N VAL A 24 -41.59 -11.11 56.56
CA VAL A 24 -40.51 -12.11 56.41
C VAL A 24 -41.00 -13.43 55.77
N LYS A 25 -42.31 -13.67 55.64
CA LYS A 25 -42.85 -14.93 55.09
C LYS A 25 -43.94 -14.82 54.00
N GLU A 26 -44.52 -13.67 53.71
CA GLU A 26 -45.61 -13.57 52.69
C GLU A 26 -45.11 -13.40 51.24
N VAL A 27 -43.86 -12.99 51.03
CA VAL A 27 -43.30 -12.74 49.69
C VAL A 27 -43.11 -14.05 48.89
N ALA A 28 -43.13 -15.21 49.55
CA ALA A 28 -43.07 -16.52 48.88
C ALA A 28 -44.37 -16.89 48.13
N SER A 29 -45.49 -16.18 48.33
CA SER A 29 -46.79 -16.65 47.82
C SER A 29 -47.65 -15.65 47.06
N LYS A 30 -47.25 -14.38 46.87
CA LYS A 30 -48.05 -13.43 46.07
C LYS A 30 -47.19 -12.48 45.26
N GLY A 31 -46.65 -12.98 44.14
CA GLY A 31 -46.30 -12.11 43.02
C GLY A 31 -47.60 -11.63 42.37
N ILE A 32 -47.92 -10.34 42.55
CA ILE A 32 -49.07 -9.64 41.94
C ILE A 32 -50.42 -10.24 42.37
N THR A 33 -51.16 -9.56 43.24
CA THR A 33 -52.57 -9.90 43.49
C THR A 33 -53.37 -9.73 42.21
N VAL A 34 -54.29 -10.67 41.93
CA VAL A 34 -55.16 -10.72 40.74
C VAL A 34 -56.06 -9.47 40.60
N THR A 35 -56.04 -8.56 41.57
CA THR A 35 -56.81 -7.31 41.62
C THR A 35 -55.97 -6.03 41.38
N GLY A 36 -54.68 -6.13 41.02
CA GLY A 36 -53.89 -4.96 40.60
C GLY A 36 -53.39 -4.05 41.74
N GLU A 37 -53.58 -4.45 43.00
CA GLU A 37 -52.99 -3.77 44.15
C GLU A 37 -51.59 -4.32 44.44
N ILE A 38 -50.57 -3.57 44.05
CA ILE A 38 -49.18 -3.89 44.37
C ILE A 38 -48.99 -3.71 45.87
N LEU A 39 -48.85 -4.83 46.59
CA LEU A 39 -48.56 -4.83 48.01
C LEU A 39 -47.04 -4.57 48.19
N GLY A 40 -46.68 -3.35 48.58
CA GLY A 40 -45.31 -2.91 48.86
C GLY A 40 -44.90 -1.64 48.12
N THR A 41 -43.77 -1.04 48.50
CA THR A 41 -43.25 0.17 47.86
C THR A 41 -42.32 -0.21 46.70
N PRO A 42 -42.74 -0.06 45.41
CA PRO A 42 -42.00 -0.57 44.25
C PRO A 42 -40.58 -0.01 44.14
N CYS A 43 -40.34 1.17 44.74
CA CYS A 43 -39.09 1.91 44.68
C CYS A 43 -37.89 1.21 45.35
N TYR A 44 -38.13 0.24 46.23
CA TYR A 44 -37.07 -0.54 46.93
C TYR A 44 -37.00 -2.00 46.45
N MET A 45 -37.85 -2.40 45.51
CA MET A 45 -37.94 -3.78 45.02
C MET A 45 -36.74 -4.13 44.13
N ALA A 46 -36.15 -5.30 44.35
CA ALA A 46 -35.06 -5.79 43.51
C ALA A 46 -35.57 -6.24 42.12
N PRO A 47 -34.75 -6.18 41.04
CA PRO A 47 -35.14 -6.59 39.70
C PRO A 47 -35.67 -8.03 39.58
N GLU A 48 -35.16 -8.96 40.38
CA GLU A 48 -35.64 -10.34 40.45
C GLU A 48 -37.04 -10.47 41.08
N GLN A 49 -37.36 -9.64 42.08
CA GLN A 49 -38.70 -9.53 42.65
C GLN A 49 -39.67 -8.90 41.64
N ALA A 50 -39.24 -7.85 40.93
CA ALA A 50 -40.02 -7.19 39.87
C ALA A 50 -40.33 -8.12 38.68
N LYS A 51 -39.50 -9.15 38.44
CA LYS A 51 -39.74 -10.19 37.42
C LYS A 51 -40.67 -11.32 37.89
N GLY A 52 -41.10 -11.31 39.15
CA GLY A 52 -41.90 -12.39 39.74
C GLY A 52 -41.15 -13.71 39.89
N ARG A 53 -39.82 -13.70 39.92
CA ARG A 53 -38.99 -14.93 40.01
C ARG A 53 -38.73 -15.29 41.47
N THR A 54 -39.64 -16.05 42.07
CA THR A 54 -39.53 -16.53 43.47
C THR A 54 -38.31 -17.44 43.69
N ASP A 55 -37.87 -18.16 42.67
CA ASP A 55 -36.79 -19.16 42.81
C ASP A 55 -35.38 -18.55 42.91
N ASN A 56 -35.24 -17.25 42.61
CA ASN A 56 -33.95 -16.52 42.60
C ASN A 56 -33.83 -15.50 43.75
N LEU A 57 -34.76 -15.51 44.70
CA LEU A 57 -34.71 -14.61 45.85
C LEU A 57 -33.70 -15.15 46.87
N ASP A 58 -32.52 -14.56 46.89
CA ASP A 58 -31.49 -14.82 47.90
C ASP A 58 -31.20 -13.56 48.74
N ARG A 59 -30.27 -13.68 49.69
CA ARG A 59 -29.79 -12.59 50.57
C ARG A 59 -29.35 -11.30 49.85
N ARG A 60 -29.07 -11.35 48.54
CA ARG A 60 -28.65 -10.21 47.72
C ARG A 60 -29.84 -9.38 47.25
N THR A 61 -31.06 -9.91 47.36
CA THR A 61 -32.32 -9.15 47.25
C THR A 61 -32.37 -8.08 48.33
N ASP A 62 -32.07 -8.45 49.58
CA ASP A 62 -32.05 -7.52 50.71
C ASP A 62 -30.90 -6.50 50.59
N VAL A 63 -29.76 -6.90 50.02
CA VAL A 63 -28.65 -5.97 49.70
C VAL A 63 -29.11 -4.88 48.73
N TYR A 64 -29.96 -5.22 47.74
CA TYR A 64 -30.52 -4.21 46.83
C TYR A 64 -31.45 -3.25 47.56
N ALA A 65 -32.37 -3.77 48.39
CA ALA A 65 -33.29 -2.95 49.17
C ALA A 65 -32.53 -1.99 50.11
N LEU A 66 -31.50 -2.47 50.80
CA LEU A 66 -30.60 -1.65 51.61
C LEU A 66 -29.87 -0.60 50.75
N GLY A 67 -29.42 -0.96 49.56
CA GLY A 67 -28.85 -0.03 48.59
C GLY A 67 -29.80 1.10 48.19
N ALA A 68 -31.07 0.77 47.92
CA ALA A 68 -32.11 1.74 47.60
C ALA A 68 -32.43 2.65 48.80
N THR A 69 -32.42 2.09 50.02
CA THR A 69 -32.53 2.87 51.26
C THR A 69 -31.35 3.84 51.44
N LEU A 70 -30.12 3.38 51.24
CA LEU A 70 -28.93 4.25 51.31
C LEU A 70 -28.97 5.34 50.23
N TYR A 71 -29.38 4.99 49.01
CA TYR A 71 -29.56 5.96 47.94
C TYR A 71 -30.53 7.08 48.35
N GLU A 72 -31.67 6.72 48.94
CA GLU A 72 -32.64 7.68 49.43
C GLU A 72 -32.08 8.54 50.56
N ILE A 73 -31.35 7.96 51.52
CA ILE A 73 -30.71 8.72 52.61
C ILE A 73 -29.75 9.79 52.07
N PHE A 74 -29.04 9.52 50.98
CA PHE A 74 -28.09 10.45 50.39
C PHE A 74 -28.70 11.46 49.42
N THR A 75 -29.92 11.22 48.93
CA THR A 75 -30.48 12.03 47.83
C THR A 75 -31.89 12.55 48.08
N ASP A 76 -32.48 12.23 49.24
CA ASP A 76 -33.88 12.48 49.63
C ASP A 76 -34.93 11.90 48.67
N ARG A 77 -34.51 11.00 47.76
CA ARG A 77 -35.39 10.34 46.79
C ARG A 77 -34.93 8.90 46.51
N PRO A 78 -35.83 7.95 46.25
CA PRO A 78 -35.45 6.61 45.86
C PRO A 78 -34.69 6.58 44.50
N PRO A 79 -34.02 5.45 44.17
CA PRO A 79 -33.24 5.34 42.93
C PRO A 79 -34.08 5.42 41.65
N PHE A 80 -35.37 5.07 41.72
CA PHE A 80 -36.32 5.14 40.61
C PHE A 80 -37.66 5.69 41.10
N GLU A 81 -38.20 6.64 40.35
CA GLU A 81 -39.49 7.28 40.60
C GLU A 81 -40.30 7.31 39.31
N GLY A 82 -41.62 7.24 39.41
CA GLY A 82 -42.50 7.21 38.25
C GLY A 82 -43.92 7.61 38.63
N SER A 83 -44.69 8.02 37.63
CA SER A 83 -46.09 8.45 37.78
C SER A 83 -47.02 7.31 38.21
N ASN A 84 -46.61 6.07 37.95
CA ASN A 84 -47.36 4.87 38.31
C ASN A 84 -46.39 3.70 38.65
N PRO A 85 -46.86 2.69 39.40
CA PRO A 85 -46.02 1.56 39.80
C PRO A 85 -45.40 0.76 38.64
N MET A 86 -46.09 0.66 37.50
CA MET A 86 -45.58 -0.07 36.32
C MET A 86 -44.40 0.63 35.68
N GLU A 87 -44.40 1.97 35.69
CA GLU A 87 -43.28 2.79 35.25
C GLU A 87 -42.05 2.55 36.14
N VAL A 88 -42.23 2.55 37.47
CA VAL A 88 -41.15 2.26 38.43
C VAL A 88 -40.61 0.85 38.22
N LEU A 89 -41.46 -0.16 38.04
CA LEU A 89 -41.03 -1.52 37.73
C LEU A 89 -40.24 -1.60 36.43
N SER A 90 -40.67 -0.91 35.37
CA SER A 90 -39.93 -0.83 34.10
C SER A 90 -38.53 -0.23 34.30
N GLN A 91 -38.41 0.84 35.10
CA GLN A 91 -37.13 1.47 35.43
C GLN A 91 -36.25 0.53 36.30
N VAL A 92 -36.82 -0.14 37.30
CA VAL A 92 -36.12 -1.15 38.09
C VAL A 92 -35.56 -2.26 37.20
N LEU A 93 -36.25 -2.64 36.12
CA LEU A 93 -35.79 -3.69 35.21
C LEU A 93 -34.78 -3.22 34.16
N LYS A 94 -34.88 -1.97 33.68
CA LYS A 94 -34.19 -1.52 32.46
C LYS A 94 -33.28 -0.29 32.66
N ALA A 95 -33.61 0.61 33.58
CA ALA A 95 -32.86 1.84 33.78
C ALA A 95 -31.69 1.64 34.75
N GLU A 96 -30.55 2.29 34.47
CA GLU A 96 -29.47 2.42 35.45
C GLU A 96 -29.80 3.56 36.44
N PRO A 97 -29.54 3.41 37.74
CA PRO A 97 -29.74 4.48 38.70
C PRO A 97 -28.76 5.62 38.41
N ILE A 98 -29.19 6.87 38.63
CA ILE A 98 -28.31 8.03 38.49
C ILE A 98 -27.26 7.97 39.61
N PRO A 99 -25.95 8.07 39.34
CA PRO A 99 -24.95 8.15 40.41
C PRO A 99 -25.29 9.24 41.43
N ILE A 100 -25.28 8.93 42.72
CA ILE A 100 -25.66 9.88 43.79
C ILE A 100 -24.73 11.10 43.80
N LYS A 101 -23.46 10.90 43.41
CA LYS A 101 -22.50 12.00 43.23
C LYS A 101 -22.85 12.97 42.09
N LYS A 102 -23.64 12.54 41.09
CA LYS A 102 -24.17 13.46 40.07
C LYS A 102 -25.33 14.30 40.59
N ILE A 103 -25.99 13.84 41.66
CA ILE A 103 -27.10 14.54 42.31
C ILE A 103 -26.53 15.55 43.31
N ASP A 104 -25.60 15.10 44.15
CA ASP A 104 -24.83 15.95 45.05
C ASP A 104 -23.31 15.67 44.87
N PRO A 105 -22.57 16.58 44.21
CA PRO A 105 -21.13 16.46 44.00
C PRO A 105 -20.30 16.42 45.29
N SER A 106 -20.86 16.79 46.45
CA SER A 106 -20.17 16.73 47.75
C SER A 106 -20.01 15.29 48.26
N ILE A 107 -20.80 14.35 47.75
CA ILE A 107 -20.75 12.94 48.13
C ILE A 107 -19.44 12.30 47.63
N PRO A 108 -18.64 11.65 48.51
CA PRO A 108 -17.41 10.98 48.10
C PRO A 108 -17.63 9.83 47.11
N GLN A 109 -16.64 9.63 46.21
CA GLN A 109 -16.71 8.61 45.16
C GLN A 109 -16.89 7.19 45.70
N ASP A 110 -16.32 6.91 46.87
CA ASP A 110 -16.37 5.60 47.50
C ASP A 110 -17.79 5.24 47.94
N ILE A 111 -18.53 6.21 48.50
CA ILE A 111 -19.94 6.05 48.87
C ILE A 111 -20.81 5.84 47.62
N ASP A 112 -20.61 6.64 46.58
CA ASP A 112 -21.27 6.46 45.28
C ASP A 112 -21.05 5.04 44.72
N THR A 113 -19.81 4.55 44.80
CA THR A 113 -19.45 3.20 44.32
C THR A 113 -20.11 2.10 45.16
N ILE A 114 -20.16 2.25 46.49
CA ILE A 114 -20.81 1.29 47.40
C ILE A 114 -22.31 1.23 47.10
N VAL A 115 -22.99 2.38 47.01
CA VAL A 115 -24.43 2.46 46.77
C VAL A 115 -24.78 1.88 45.40
N LEU A 116 -24.08 2.29 44.34
CA LEU A 116 -24.32 1.79 42.99
C LEU A 116 -24.07 0.28 42.87
N LYS A 117 -23.07 -0.26 43.57
CA LYS A 117 -22.83 -1.71 43.62
C LYS A 117 -23.99 -2.49 44.23
N CYS A 118 -24.70 -1.92 45.22
CA CYS A 118 -25.89 -2.55 45.78
C CYS A 118 -27.05 -2.56 44.76
N LEU A 119 -27.14 -1.52 43.93
CA LEU A 119 -28.21 -1.33 42.94
C LEU A 119 -27.96 -2.02 41.59
N GLU A 120 -26.91 -2.85 41.48
CA GLU A 120 -26.64 -3.65 40.29
C GLU A 120 -27.83 -4.55 39.94
N LYS A 121 -28.17 -4.64 38.65
CA LYS A 121 -29.34 -5.43 38.22
C LYS A 121 -29.12 -6.93 38.36
N GLU A 122 -27.88 -7.38 38.22
CA GLU A 122 -27.49 -8.78 38.39
C GLU A 122 -27.06 -9.07 39.83
N PRO A 123 -27.73 -10.00 40.55
CA PRO A 123 -27.43 -10.27 41.96
C PRO A 123 -25.94 -10.60 42.21
N GLN A 124 -25.29 -11.33 41.30
CA GLN A 124 -23.88 -11.73 41.41
C GLN A 124 -22.89 -10.56 41.45
N ARG A 125 -23.30 -9.37 41.01
CA ARG A 125 -22.46 -8.16 40.99
C ARG A 125 -22.63 -7.31 42.26
N ARG A 126 -23.66 -7.59 43.05
CA ARG A 126 -23.90 -6.95 44.36
C ARG A 126 -22.93 -7.49 45.42
N TYR A 127 -23.00 -6.93 46.62
CA TYR A 127 -22.36 -7.58 47.76
C TYR A 127 -22.97 -8.94 48.01
N ASP A 128 -22.12 -9.89 48.38
CA ASP A 128 -22.55 -11.26 48.62
C ASP A 128 -23.55 -11.32 49.79
N SER A 129 -23.40 -10.48 50.82
CA SER A 129 -24.32 -10.36 51.97
C SER A 129 -24.38 -8.93 52.52
N ALA A 130 -25.37 -8.66 53.38
CA ALA A 130 -25.43 -7.44 54.17
C ALA A 130 -24.18 -7.24 55.05
N LYS A 131 -23.57 -8.32 55.56
CA LYS A 131 -22.29 -8.25 56.28
C LYS A 131 -21.17 -7.73 55.39
N ALA A 132 -21.07 -8.20 54.15
CA ALA A 132 -20.05 -7.73 53.22
C ALA A 132 -20.22 -6.24 52.84
N LEU A 133 -21.47 -5.75 52.76
CA LEU A 133 -21.77 -4.31 52.63
C LEU A 133 -21.34 -3.53 53.89
N ALA A 134 -21.70 -4.02 55.08
CA ALA A 134 -21.34 -3.39 56.35
C ALA A 134 -19.82 -3.31 56.56
N ASP A 135 -19.08 -4.37 56.20
CA ASP A 135 -17.62 -4.39 56.25
C ASP A 135 -17.01 -3.33 55.33
N ASP A 136 -17.61 -3.08 54.15
CA ASP A 136 -17.10 -2.08 53.21
C ASP A 136 -17.42 -0.64 53.63
N LEU A 137 -18.62 -0.42 54.19
CA LEU A 137 -18.98 0.85 54.82
C LEU A 137 -18.07 1.16 56.02
N ARG A 138 -17.73 0.16 56.83
CA ARG A 138 -16.80 0.32 57.95
C ARG A 138 -15.40 0.68 57.47
N ARG A 139 -14.88 0.02 56.42
CA ARG A 139 -13.60 0.40 55.81
C ARG A 139 -13.59 1.86 55.37
N TYR A 140 -14.66 2.31 54.72
CA TYR A 140 -14.81 3.73 54.35
C TYR A 140 -14.78 4.66 55.58
N LEU A 141 -15.54 4.34 56.64
CA LEU A 141 -15.56 5.14 57.88
C LEU A 141 -14.21 5.17 58.60
N ASP A 142 -13.45 4.07 58.53
CA ASP A 142 -12.12 3.93 59.12
C ASP A 142 -11.01 4.55 58.22
N GLY A 143 -11.36 5.14 57.07
CA GLY A 143 -10.41 5.71 56.11
C GLY A 143 -9.59 4.67 55.32
N ALA A 144 -9.97 3.40 55.38
CA ALA A 144 -9.36 2.32 54.61
C ALA A 144 -9.97 2.22 53.21
N SER A 145 -9.19 1.75 52.22
CA SER A 145 -9.69 1.58 50.85
C SER A 145 -10.87 0.61 50.78
N ILE A 146 -11.95 0.97 50.10
CA ILE A 146 -13.11 0.08 49.91
C ILE A 146 -12.79 -1.11 48.98
N LYS A 147 -13.58 -2.19 49.07
CA LYS A 147 -13.51 -3.39 48.21
C LYS A 147 -14.37 -3.23 46.95
N ALA A 148 -15.39 -2.38 46.96
CA ALA A 148 -16.17 -2.06 45.78
C ALA A 148 -15.26 -1.50 44.66
N LYS A 149 -15.53 -1.92 43.42
CA LYS A 149 -14.87 -1.37 42.24
C LYS A 149 -15.94 -0.84 41.29
N PRO A 150 -15.71 0.31 40.63
CA PRO A 150 -16.64 0.84 39.64
C PRO A 150 -16.79 -0.15 38.48
N VAL A 151 -17.99 -0.17 37.87
CA VAL A 151 -18.28 -1.02 36.71
C VAL A 151 -17.44 -0.58 35.52
N THR A 152 -16.64 -1.48 34.96
CA THR A 152 -15.78 -1.16 33.82
C THR A 152 -16.57 -0.97 32.52
N TRP A 153 -16.13 -0.02 31.69
CA TRP A 153 -16.79 0.38 30.44
C TRP A 153 -16.96 -0.77 29.43
N TYR A 154 -16.04 -1.74 29.38
CA TYR A 154 -16.14 -2.90 28.47
C TYR A 154 -17.35 -3.80 28.77
N TYR A 155 -17.75 -3.90 30.05
CA TYR A 155 -18.92 -4.70 30.45
C TYR A 155 -20.21 -4.07 29.92
N LYS A 156 -20.33 -2.74 29.99
CA LYS A 156 -21.48 -2.01 29.46
C LYS A 156 -21.60 -2.15 27.93
N ILE A 157 -20.47 -2.21 27.22
CA ILE A 157 -20.44 -2.50 25.79
C ILE A 157 -20.91 -3.93 25.51
N TRP A 158 -20.46 -4.91 26.30
CA TRP A 158 -20.85 -6.31 26.11
C TRP A 158 -22.35 -6.55 26.37
N GLN A 159 -22.91 -5.90 27.39
CA GLN A 159 -24.35 -5.96 27.69
C GLN A 159 -25.19 -5.35 26.56
N ARG A 160 -24.79 -4.18 26.05
CA ARG A 160 -25.43 -3.56 24.87
C ARG A 160 -25.26 -4.39 23.60
N ALA A 161 -24.13 -5.04 23.40
CA ALA A 161 -23.89 -5.94 22.26
C ALA A 161 -24.83 -7.16 22.28
N LYS A 162 -25.16 -7.68 23.47
CA LYS A 162 -26.11 -8.80 23.64
C LYS A 162 -27.55 -8.42 23.29
N GLU A 163 -27.91 -7.15 23.49
CA GLU A 163 -29.24 -6.60 23.17
C GLU A 163 -29.40 -6.26 21.68
N HIS A 164 -28.32 -5.90 20.97
CA HIS A 164 -28.36 -5.46 19.57
C HIS A 164 -27.65 -6.41 18.58
N LYS A 165 -28.08 -7.68 18.52
CA LYS A 165 -27.45 -8.74 17.70
C LYS A 165 -27.26 -8.39 16.22
N THR A 166 -28.23 -7.72 15.59
CA THR A 166 -28.17 -7.35 14.16
C THR A 166 -27.19 -6.21 13.88
N ALA A 167 -27.09 -5.23 14.80
CA ALA A 167 -26.15 -4.12 14.68
C ALA A 167 -24.69 -4.58 14.88
N VAL A 168 -24.47 -5.54 15.77
CA VAL A 168 -23.13 -6.14 15.96
C VAL A 168 -22.72 -6.99 14.75
N ALA A 169 -23.66 -7.71 14.14
CA ALA A 169 -23.41 -8.48 12.92
C ALA A 169 -23.05 -7.59 11.71
N SER A 170 -23.76 -6.47 11.52
CA SER A 170 -23.45 -5.53 10.42
C SER A 170 -22.10 -4.83 10.63
N LEU A 171 -21.80 -4.41 11.86
CA LEU A 171 -20.52 -3.76 12.19
C LEU A 171 -19.34 -4.72 12.00
N SER A 172 -19.47 -5.97 12.44
CA SER A 172 -18.42 -6.97 12.26
C SER A 172 -18.18 -7.31 10.79
N ALA A 173 -19.23 -7.42 9.98
CA ALA A 173 -19.11 -7.59 8.53
C ALA A 173 -18.37 -6.40 7.88
N ALA A 174 -18.71 -5.16 8.27
CA ALA A 174 -18.04 -3.96 7.75
C ALA A 174 -16.54 -3.94 8.10
N VAL A 175 -16.19 -4.29 9.34
CA VAL A 175 -14.79 -4.38 9.78
C VAL A 175 -14.02 -5.46 8.99
N LEU A 176 -14.65 -6.60 8.73
CA LEU A 176 -14.05 -7.68 7.93
C LEU A 176 -13.75 -7.22 6.51
N VAL A 177 -14.68 -6.50 5.87
CA VAL A 177 -14.48 -5.93 4.53
C VAL A 177 -13.32 -4.95 4.52
N ILE A 178 -13.20 -4.10 5.54
CA ILE A 178 -12.09 -3.14 5.66
C ILE A 178 -10.75 -3.88 5.79
N ILE A 179 -10.66 -4.91 6.64
CA ILE A 179 -9.45 -5.71 6.83
C ILE A 179 -9.04 -6.41 5.54
N VAL A 180 -9.99 -7.02 4.82
CA VAL A 180 -9.74 -7.69 3.53
C VAL A 180 -9.26 -6.67 2.49
N SER A 181 -9.90 -5.50 2.43
CA SER A 181 -9.53 -4.43 1.48
C SER A 181 -8.13 -3.87 1.77
N LEU A 182 -7.79 -3.64 3.04
CA LEU A 182 -6.45 -3.23 3.47
C LEU A 182 -5.41 -4.31 3.16
N GLY A 183 -5.71 -5.57 3.49
CA GLY A 183 -4.82 -6.71 3.19
C GLY A 183 -4.58 -6.85 1.69
N PHE A 184 -5.61 -6.69 0.87
CA PHE A 184 -5.50 -6.72 -0.58
C PHE A 184 -4.65 -5.55 -1.11
N GLY A 185 -4.84 -4.33 -0.60
CA GLY A 185 -4.02 -3.17 -0.98
C GLY A 185 -2.53 -3.30 -0.59
N LEU A 186 -2.25 -3.85 0.59
CA LEU A 186 -0.88 -4.16 1.00
C LEU A 186 -0.28 -5.28 0.15
N TRP A 187 -1.07 -6.29 -0.20
CA TRP A 187 -0.62 -7.39 -1.05
C TRP A 187 -0.28 -6.93 -2.47
N THR A 188 -1.09 -6.05 -3.08
CA THR A 188 -0.82 -5.54 -4.44
C THR A 188 0.44 -4.68 -4.48
N THR A 189 0.63 -3.79 -3.51
CA THR A 189 1.83 -2.93 -3.39
C THR A 189 3.09 -3.73 -3.07
N TRP A 190 2.99 -4.75 -2.22
CA TRP A 190 4.11 -5.65 -1.95
C TRP A 190 4.49 -6.47 -3.19
N ARG A 191 3.49 -6.97 -3.92
CA ARG A 191 3.69 -7.74 -5.16
C ARG A 191 4.34 -6.91 -6.26
N SER A 192 3.96 -5.64 -6.43
CA SER A 192 4.58 -4.77 -7.43
C SER A 192 6.04 -4.46 -7.07
N ALA A 193 6.30 -4.14 -5.79
CA ALA A 193 7.66 -3.86 -5.31
C ALA A 193 8.61 -5.06 -5.50
N GLN A 194 8.11 -6.29 -5.32
CA GLN A 194 8.93 -7.49 -5.52
C GLN A 194 9.24 -7.76 -7.00
N GLN A 195 8.30 -7.43 -7.91
CA GLN A 195 8.53 -7.55 -9.35
C GLN A 195 9.55 -6.54 -9.86
N GLU A 196 9.50 -5.30 -9.38
CA GLU A 196 10.47 -4.26 -9.75
C GLU A 196 11.89 -4.61 -9.32
N ARG A 197 12.09 -5.08 -8.07
CA ARG A 197 13.42 -5.51 -7.59
C ARG A 197 14.00 -6.63 -8.42
N LEU A 198 13.19 -7.65 -8.73
CA LEU A 198 13.61 -8.77 -9.56
C LEU A 198 13.95 -8.30 -10.99
N ALA A 199 13.15 -7.41 -11.57
CA ALA A 199 13.43 -6.84 -12.89
C ALA A 199 14.73 -6.02 -12.92
N GLN A 200 15.02 -5.25 -11.86
CA GLN A 200 16.27 -4.50 -11.71
C GLN A 200 17.48 -5.43 -11.59
N GLU A 201 17.42 -6.46 -10.74
CA GLU A 201 18.51 -7.42 -10.57
C GLU A 201 18.83 -8.15 -11.90
N LEU A 202 17.79 -8.56 -12.63
CA LEU A 202 17.95 -9.16 -13.96
C LEU A 202 18.50 -8.16 -14.98
N GLY A 203 18.01 -6.92 -14.94
CA GLY A 203 18.52 -5.83 -15.77
C GLY A 203 20.02 -5.65 -15.60
N GLN A 204 20.52 -5.66 -14.37
CA GLN A 204 21.96 -5.57 -14.09
C GLN A 204 22.72 -6.80 -14.62
N LYS A 205 22.23 -8.02 -14.36
CA LYS A 205 22.86 -9.25 -14.84
C LYS A 205 22.92 -9.31 -16.36
N PHE A 206 21.84 -8.93 -17.04
CA PHE A 206 21.81 -8.88 -18.50
C PHE A 206 22.67 -7.72 -19.04
N GLY A 207 22.68 -6.56 -18.38
CA GLY A 207 23.57 -5.45 -18.75
C GLY A 207 25.05 -5.84 -18.68
N GLN A 208 25.45 -6.60 -17.66
CA GLN A 208 26.82 -7.14 -17.58
C GLN A 208 27.13 -8.04 -18.79
N LYS A 209 26.19 -8.90 -19.19
CA LYS A 209 26.36 -9.75 -20.37
C LYS A 209 26.40 -8.99 -21.69
N VAL A 210 25.62 -7.92 -21.81
CA VAL A 210 25.69 -7.00 -22.96
C VAL A 210 27.10 -6.44 -23.05
N LYS A 211 27.64 -5.92 -21.94
CA LYS A 211 29.02 -5.41 -21.91
C LYS A 211 30.05 -6.46 -22.30
N GLU A 212 29.89 -7.71 -21.85
CA GLU A 212 30.75 -8.82 -22.28
C GLU A 212 30.66 -9.06 -23.79
N ILE A 213 29.45 -9.09 -24.36
CA ILE A 213 29.20 -9.27 -25.79
C ILE A 213 29.84 -8.15 -26.61
N GLU A 214 29.61 -6.89 -26.21
CA GLU A 214 30.19 -5.71 -26.86
C GLU A 214 31.71 -5.74 -26.81
N THR A 215 32.28 -6.06 -25.64
CA THR A 215 33.74 -6.12 -25.45
C THR A 215 34.39 -7.16 -26.38
N ILE A 216 33.75 -8.33 -26.56
CA ILE A 216 34.27 -9.38 -27.47
C ILE A 216 34.48 -8.82 -28.89
N MET A 217 33.47 -8.15 -29.43
CA MET A 217 33.56 -7.61 -30.80
C MET A 217 34.36 -6.32 -30.89
N GLN A 218 34.31 -5.47 -29.86
CA GLN A 218 35.11 -4.25 -29.82
C GLN A 218 36.60 -4.56 -29.82
N VAL A 219 37.04 -5.53 -29.00
CA VAL A 219 38.43 -6.00 -29.00
C VAL A 219 38.80 -6.59 -30.37
N ALA A 220 37.91 -7.37 -30.98
CA ALA A 220 38.14 -7.90 -32.32
C ALA A 220 38.28 -6.79 -33.37
N SER A 221 37.48 -5.72 -33.29
CA SER A 221 37.58 -4.61 -34.25
C SER A 221 38.86 -3.77 -34.14
N LEU A 222 39.54 -3.80 -32.98
CA LEU A 222 40.80 -3.09 -32.78
C LEU A 222 42.01 -3.85 -33.35
N LEU A 223 41.85 -5.13 -33.66
CA LEU A 223 42.91 -5.93 -34.26
C LEU A 223 42.89 -5.78 -35.80
N PRO A 224 44.04 -5.99 -36.48
CA PRO A 224 44.07 -6.06 -37.93
C PRO A 224 43.05 -7.06 -38.48
N LEU A 225 42.66 -6.88 -39.75
CA LEU A 225 41.73 -7.77 -40.45
C LEU A 225 42.09 -9.25 -40.21
N HIS A 226 41.24 -9.95 -39.48
CA HIS A 226 41.38 -11.36 -39.15
C HIS A 226 40.02 -12.04 -39.16
N ASN A 227 40.02 -13.37 -39.10
CA ASN A 227 38.79 -14.14 -39.05
C ASN A 227 38.14 -14.05 -37.66
N VAL A 228 37.02 -13.33 -37.59
CA VAL A 228 36.24 -13.12 -36.35
C VAL A 228 35.20 -14.21 -36.06
N GLN A 229 35.27 -15.37 -36.73
CA GLN A 229 34.25 -16.42 -36.59
C GLN A 229 34.20 -16.97 -35.16
N ARG A 230 35.34 -17.06 -34.47
CA ARG A 230 35.41 -17.53 -33.08
C ARG A 230 34.66 -16.59 -32.15
N GLU A 231 34.88 -15.29 -32.30
CA GLU A 231 34.28 -14.22 -31.52
C GLU A 231 32.77 -14.19 -31.75
N LYS A 232 32.32 -14.33 -33.00
CA LYS A 232 30.90 -14.47 -33.34
C LYS A 232 30.24 -15.68 -32.67
N LEU A 233 30.92 -16.83 -32.62
CA LEU A 233 30.42 -18.02 -31.91
C LEU A 233 30.31 -17.79 -30.39
N LEU A 234 31.28 -17.09 -29.79
CA LEU A 234 31.23 -16.72 -28.38
C LEU A 234 30.06 -15.78 -28.07
N VAL A 235 29.81 -14.78 -28.93
CA VAL A 235 28.63 -13.91 -28.80
C VAL A 235 27.34 -14.73 -28.87
N GLN A 236 27.22 -15.67 -29.81
CA GLN A 236 26.06 -16.56 -29.93
C GLN A 236 25.88 -17.43 -28.68
N GLU A 237 26.95 -17.97 -28.11
CA GLU A 237 26.91 -18.74 -26.86
C GLU A 237 26.37 -17.89 -25.69
N LYS A 238 26.84 -16.65 -25.57
CA LYS A 238 26.36 -15.71 -24.54
C LYS A 238 24.87 -15.38 -24.73
N MET A 239 24.43 -15.21 -25.97
CA MET A 239 23.02 -15.01 -26.29
C MET A 239 22.16 -16.23 -25.92
N GLU A 240 22.64 -17.46 -26.15
CA GLU A 240 21.95 -18.66 -25.69
C GLU A 240 21.83 -18.71 -24.16
N ASP A 241 22.86 -18.26 -23.44
CA ASP A 241 22.78 -18.18 -21.98
C ASP A 241 21.76 -17.14 -21.51
N ILE A 242 21.63 -16.01 -22.21
CA ILE A 242 20.55 -15.04 -21.98
C ILE A 242 19.18 -15.71 -22.20
N ARG A 243 18.98 -16.41 -23.31
CA ARG A 243 17.72 -17.14 -23.60
C ARG A 243 17.38 -18.15 -22.50
N ARG A 244 18.36 -18.93 -22.04
CA ARG A 244 18.16 -19.89 -20.94
C ARG A 244 17.73 -19.19 -19.64
N GLN A 245 18.34 -18.06 -19.30
CA GLN A 245 17.98 -17.30 -18.10
C GLN A 245 16.59 -16.66 -18.23
N MET A 246 16.25 -16.10 -19.39
CA MET A 246 14.90 -15.59 -19.66
C MET A 246 13.82 -16.67 -19.44
N ARG A 247 14.06 -17.90 -19.92
CA ARG A 247 13.14 -19.03 -19.70
C ARG A 247 12.97 -19.39 -18.22
N LYS A 248 14.06 -19.33 -17.43
CA LYS A 248 14.03 -19.63 -15.98
C LYS A 248 13.22 -18.59 -15.19
N VAL A 249 13.32 -17.32 -15.57
CA VAL A 249 12.76 -16.21 -14.78
C VAL A 249 11.37 -15.79 -15.26
N GLY A 250 11.00 -16.17 -16.48
CA GLY A 250 9.67 -15.92 -17.03
C GLY A 250 9.43 -14.44 -17.29
N LYS A 251 8.21 -13.95 -17.00
CA LYS A 251 7.75 -12.61 -17.40
C LYS A 251 8.67 -11.46 -16.96
N ALA A 252 9.25 -11.55 -15.76
CA ALA A 252 10.10 -10.48 -15.21
C ALA A 252 11.41 -10.27 -16.00
N GLY A 253 11.89 -11.27 -16.74
CA GLY A 253 13.12 -11.19 -17.54
C GLY A 253 12.89 -10.89 -19.03
N ILE A 254 11.64 -10.78 -19.48
CA ILE A 254 11.34 -10.64 -20.92
C ILE A 254 11.85 -9.31 -21.47
N GLY A 255 11.59 -8.20 -20.79
CA GLY A 255 12.01 -6.87 -21.25
C GLY A 255 13.54 -6.75 -21.36
N SER A 256 14.23 -6.85 -20.23
CA SER A 256 15.69 -6.72 -20.16
C SER A 256 16.45 -7.82 -20.94
N GLY A 257 15.92 -9.04 -20.95
CA GLY A 257 16.52 -10.14 -21.72
C GLY A 257 16.42 -9.93 -23.23
N ASN A 258 15.27 -9.43 -23.73
CA ASN A 258 15.13 -9.09 -25.15
C ASN A 258 16.02 -7.91 -25.54
N TYR A 259 16.18 -6.90 -24.67
CA TYR A 259 17.14 -5.83 -24.92
C TYR A 259 18.56 -6.39 -25.09
N ALA A 260 18.98 -7.29 -24.21
CA ALA A 260 20.31 -7.91 -24.30
C ALA A 260 20.48 -8.79 -25.55
N LEU A 261 19.44 -9.50 -25.99
CA LEU A 261 19.45 -10.22 -27.27
C LEU A 261 19.51 -9.25 -28.46
N GLY A 262 18.80 -8.13 -28.38
CA GLY A 262 18.85 -7.04 -29.37
C GLY A 262 20.27 -6.53 -29.55
N GLN A 263 20.97 -6.23 -28.45
CA GLN A 263 22.39 -5.84 -28.46
C GLN A 263 23.30 -6.92 -29.04
N GLY A 264 23.05 -8.20 -28.71
CA GLY A 264 23.81 -9.30 -29.30
C GLY A 264 23.65 -9.39 -30.82
N TYR A 265 22.44 -9.22 -31.34
CA TYR A 265 22.22 -9.18 -32.78
C TYR A 265 22.78 -7.92 -33.45
N LEU A 266 22.71 -6.77 -32.77
CA LEU A 266 23.31 -5.52 -33.24
C LEU A 266 24.82 -5.70 -33.40
N THR A 267 25.47 -6.28 -32.38
CA THR A 267 26.89 -6.60 -32.35
C THR A 267 27.30 -7.58 -33.46
N LEU A 268 26.42 -8.52 -33.82
CA LEU A 268 26.62 -9.44 -34.95
C LEU A 268 26.27 -8.84 -36.33
N GLY A 269 25.81 -7.59 -36.39
CA GLY A 269 25.40 -6.91 -37.63
C GLY A 269 24.05 -7.37 -38.18
N ASN A 270 23.26 -8.12 -37.41
CA ASN A 270 21.91 -8.54 -37.82
C ASN A 270 20.87 -7.51 -37.35
N TYR A 271 20.78 -6.39 -38.07
CA TYR A 271 19.92 -5.27 -37.70
C TYR A 271 18.42 -5.61 -37.66
N PHE A 272 17.94 -6.53 -38.49
CA PHE A 272 16.53 -6.96 -38.47
C PHE A 272 16.17 -7.67 -37.16
N LYS A 273 16.96 -8.66 -36.75
CA LYS A 273 16.74 -9.34 -35.47
C LYS A 273 17.03 -8.43 -34.27
N ALA A 274 18.00 -7.52 -34.40
CA ALA A 274 18.28 -6.53 -33.38
C ALA A 274 17.05 -5.63 -33.14
N ARG A 275 16.41 -5.16 -34.23
CA ARG A 275 15.17 -4.39 -34.18
C ARG A 275 14.06 -5.18 -33.50
N GLU A 276 13.76 -6.38 -33.99
CA GLU A 276 12.70 -7.24 -33.44
C GLU A 276 12.83 -7.42 -31.93
N HIS A 277 14.02 -7.82 -31.46
CA HIS A 277 14.24 -8.02 -30.04
C HIS A 277 14.22 -6.72 -29.23
N THR A 278 14.72 -5.60 -29.76
CA THR A 278 14.70 -4.33 -29.01
C THR A 278 13.29 -3.74 -28.94
N GLU A 279 12.45 -3.91 -29.98
CA GLU A 279 11.03 -3.57 -29.93
C GLU A 279 10.27 -4.44 -28.93
N LEU A 280 10.55 -5.75 -28.89
CA LEU A 280 10.01 -6.65 -27.87
C LEU A 280 10.41 -6.21 -26.45
N ALA A 281 11.61 -5.68 -26.26
CA ALA A 281 12.05 -5.15 -24.97
C ALA A 281 11.19 -3.96 -24.52
N LEU A 282 11.01 -2.95 -25.39
CA LEU A 282 10.17 -1.78 -25.11
C LEU A 282 8.72 -2.18 -24.80
N ASN A 283 8.14 -3.06 -25.62
CA ASN A 283 6.76 -3.53 -25.47
C ASN A 283 6.54 -4.33 -24.16
N ASN A 284 7.61 -4.84 -23.54
CA ASN A 284 7.57 -5.56 -22.27
C ASN A 284 8.10 -4.73 -21.09
N GLY A 285 8.02 -3.39 -21.19
CA GLY A 285 8.26 -2.47 -20.07
C GLY A 285 9.72 -2.08 -19.86
N TYR A 286 10.64 -2.46 -20.74
CA TYR A 286 12.04 -2.02 -20.68
C TYR A 286 12.24 -0.69 -21.42
N ASP A 287 11.49 0.34 -21.02
CA ASP A 287 11.45 1.66 -21.68
C ASP A 287 12.60 2.60 -21.25
N THR A 288 13.84 2.15 -21.41
CA THR A 288 15.02 2.90 -20.96
C THR A 288 15.61 3.79 -22.07
N PRO A 289 16.33 4.88 -21.72
CA PRO A 289 17.03 5.69 -22.71
C PRO A 289 18.03 4.88 -23.56
N GLU A 290 18.67 3.86 -23.01
CA GLU A 290 19.59 2.95 -23.69
C GLU A 290 18.88 2.10 -24.75
N ALA A 291 17.68 1.58 -24.44
CA ALA A 291 16.88 0.83 -25.39
C ALA A 291 16.40 1.72 -26.56
N LYS A 292 16.02 2.96 -26.27
CA LYS A 292 15.67 3.97 -27.29
C LYS A 292 16.87 4.32 -28.15
N TYR A 293 18.02 4.60 -27.54
CA TYR A 293 19.25 4.88 -28.25
C TYR A 293 19.62 3.74 -29.22
N ALA A 294 19.58 2.49 -28.74
CA ALA A 294 19.85 1.31 -29.53
C ALA A 294 18.91 1.17 -30.73
N LEU A 295 17.60 1.37 -30.54
CA LEU A 295 16.65 1.39 -31.65
C LEU A 295 16.93 2.51 -32.64
N GLY A 296 17.32 3.70 -32.15
CA GLY A 296 17.77 4.80 -32.98
C GLY A 296 18.93 4.39 -33.90
N GLN A 297 19.96 3.74 -33.33
CA GLN A 297 21.11 3.23 -34.08
C GLN A 297 20.72 2.11 -35.06
N ILE A 298 19.89 1.15 -34.63
CA ILE A 298 19.44 0.03 -35.46
C ILE A 298 18.64 0.55 -36.66
N MET A 299 17.68 1.44 -36.43
CA MET A 299 16.87 2.03 -37.49
C MET A 299 17.73 2.88 -38.44
N GLY A 300 18.70 3.61 -37.89
CA GLY A 300 19.67 4.37 -38.69
C GLY A 300 20.56 3.49 -39.57
N ALA A 301 21.02 2.34 -39.06
CA ALA A 301 21.78 1.37 -39.84
C ALA A 301 20.93 0.70 -40.94
N LEU A 302 19.68 0.37 -40.63
CA LEU A 302 18.72 -0.14 -41.63
C LEU A 302 18.42 0.91 -42.71
N TYR A 303 18.29 2.18 -42.33
CA TYR A 303 18.13 3.29 -43.27
C TYR A 303 19.29 3.37 -44.26
N GLN A 304 20.53 3.35 -43.77
CA GLN A 304 21.73 3.40 -44.61
C GLN A 304 21.82 2.21 -45.56
N LYS A 305 21.57 1.00 -45.06
CA LYS A 305 21.54 -0.21 -45.89
C LYS A 305 20.48 -0.13 -46.98
N ALA A 306 19.27 0.35 -46.63
CA ALA A 306 18.18 0.49 -47.57
C ALA A 306 18.47 1.57 -48.64
N LEU A 307 19.18 2.65 -48.29
CA LEU A 307 19.66 3.64 -49.25
C LEU A 307 20.66 3.04 -50.24
N GLU A 308 21.62 2.25 -49.76
CA GLU A 308 22.60 1.56 -50.62
C GLU A 308 21.91 0.64 -51.63
N GLU A 309 20.96 -0.19 -51.17
CA GLU A 309 20.14 -1.04 -52.06
C GLU A 309 19.32 -0.20 -53.06
N THR A 310 18.79 0.95 -52.63
CA THR A 310 17.98 1.85 -53.47
C THR A 310 18.81 2.59 -54.51
N SER A 311 20.08 2.89 -54.23
CA SER A 311 21.01 3.55 -55.16
C SER A 311 21.20 2.76 -56.46
N GLN A 312 20.98 1.44 -56.43
CA GLN A 312 21.11 0.55 -57.59
C GLN A 312 19.92 0.68 -58.56
N ILE A 313 18.84 1.38 -58.18
CA ILE A 313 17.68 1.60 -59.02
C ILE A 313 18.00 2.64 -60.11
N THR A 314 17.97 2.20 -61.38
CA THR A 314 18.28 3.05 -62.54
C THR A 314 17.25 4.14 -62.79
N ASN A 315 15.96 3.88 -62.54
CA ASN A 315 14.89 4.84 -62.79
C ASN A 315 14.83 5.89 -61.67
N PRO A 316 15.02 7.19 -61.96
CA PRO A 316 15.12 8.24 -60.95
C PRO A 316 13.82 8.50 -60.19
N ASP A 317 12.65 8.35 -60.84
CA ASP A 317 11.35 8.58 -60.20
C ASP A 317 11.00 7.45 -59.23
N ILE A 318 11.26 6.20 -59.64
CA ILE A 318 11.11 5.02 -58.78
C ILE A 318 12.08 5.11 -57.60
N ARG A 319 13.33 5.50 -57.84
CA ARG A 319 14.35 5.68 -56.80
C ARG A 319 13.91 6.71 -55.77
N LYS A 320 13.50 7.91 -56.20
CA LYS A 320 12.98 8.96 -55.32
C LYS A 320 11.72 8.55 -54.55
N SER A 321 10.82 7.78 -55.17
CA SER A 321 9.66 7.24 -54.48
C SER A 321 10.08 6.28 -53.37
N ARG A 322 11.01 5.37 -53.67
CA ARG A 322 11.52 4.38 -52.72
C ARG A 322 12.29 5.03 -51.56
N GLU A 323 13.10 6.06 -51.84
CA GLU A 323 13.76 6.87 -50.82
C GLU A 323 12.76 7.47 -49.82
N ARG A 324 11.64 8.02 -50.30
CA ARG A 324 10.58 8.58 -49.42
C ARG A 324 9.92 7.51 -48.54
N GLU A 325 9.76 6.29 -49.03
CA GLU A 325 9.24 5.17 -48.24
C GLU A 325 10.23 4.78 -47.13
N ILE A 326 11.51 4.63 -47.50
CA ILE A 326 12.60 4.27 -46.58
C ILE A 326 12.80 5.35 -45.51
N GLU A 327 12.63 6.63 -45.85
CA GLU A 327 12.66 7.71 -44.87
C GLU A 327 11.53 7.58 -43.84
N LYS A 328 10.32 7.21 -44.26
CA LYS A 328 9.20 6.98 -43.34
C LYS A 328 9.40 5.73 -42.48
N GLU A 329 9.93 4.67 -43.07
CA GLU A 329 10.08 3.37 -42.43
C GLU A 329 11.23 3.33 -41.42
N TYR A 330 12.35 4.01 -41.70
CA TYR A 330 13.58 3.89 -40.91
C TYR A 330 14.10 5.22 -40.38
N ARG A 331 14.25 6.24 -41.22
CA ARG A 331 14.85 7.53 -40.83
C ARG A 331 14.02 8.26 -39.77
N ASN A 332 12.72 8.39 -39.99
CA ASN A 332 11.84 9.12 -39.09
C ASN A 332 11.77 8.45 -37.70
N PRO A 333 11.57 7.12 -37.59
CA PRO A 333 11.70 6.41 -36.33
C PRO A 333 13.09 6.55 -35.69
N ALA A 334 14.18 6.48 -36.48
CA ALA A 334 15.53 6.66 -35.95
C ALA A 334 15.69 8.02 -35.26
N LEU A 335 15.26 9.11 -35.93
CA LEU A 335 15.30 10.45 -35.37
C LEU A 335 14.44 10.59 -34.10
N GLU A 336 13.24 9.99 -34.10
CA GLU A 336 12.36 10.00 -32.93
C GLU A 336 13.02 9.33 -31.72
N TYR A 337 13.55 8.12 -31.90
CA TYR A 337 14.20 7.37 -30.83
C TYR A 337 15.49 8.04 -30.34
N LEU A 338 16.33 8.55 -31.26
CA LEU A 338 17.55 9.28 -30.89
C LEU A 338 17.24 10.54 -30.09
N ARG A 339 16.22 11.32 -30.48
CA ARG A 339 15.79 12.51 -29.73
C ARG A 339 15.26 12.15 -28.34
N LYS A 340 14.51 11.05 -28.21
CA LYS A 340 14.04 10.55 -26.90
C LYS A 340 15.17 9.99 -26.03
N SER A 341 16.32 9.64 -26.61
CA SER A 341 17.50 9.14 -25.90
C SER A 341 18.47 10.21 -25.40
N LYS A 342 18.22 11.50 -25.68
CA LYS A 342 19.14 12.61 -25.34
C LYS A 342 19.50 12.74 -23.85
N SER A 343 18.68 12.19 -22.95
CA SER A 343 18.98 12.18 -21.50
C SER A 343 20.01 11.13 -21.08
N LEU A 344 20.50 10.30 -22.01
CA LEU A 344 21.45 9.24 -21.73
C LEU A 344 22.85 9.79 -21.47
N VAL A 345 23.28 9.76 -20.20
CA VAL A 345 24.58 10.27 -19.73
C VAL A 345 25.77 9.44 -20.24
N ALA A 346 25.55 8.15 -20.54
CA ALA A 346 26.61 7.22 -20.93
C ALA A 346 27.14 7.44 -22.36
N VAL A 347 26.41 8.18 -23.20
CA VAL A 347 26.81 8.49 -24.58
C VAL A 347 27.15 9.97 -24.67
N SER A 348 28.23 10.33 -25.38
CA SER A 348 28.56 11.75 -25.62
C SER A 348 27.33 12.44 -26.24
N PRO A 349 26.76 13.50 -25.61
CA PRO A 349 25.62 14.22 -26.17
C PRO A 349 25.90 14.75 -27.58
N SER A 350 27.13 15.21 -27.81
CA SER A 350 27.60 15.65 -29.14
C SER A 350 27.54 14.52 -30.17
N TYR A 351 27.81 13.27 -29.80
CA TYR A 351 27.71 12.13 -30.73
C TYR A 351 26.25 11.88 -31.16
N VAL A 352 25.31 11.89 -30.22
CA VAL A 352 23.87 11.72 -30.51
C VAL A 352 23.35 12.86 -31.38
N GLU A 353 23.77 14.10 -31.10
CA GLU A 353 23.44 15.27 -31.93
C GLU A 353 24.03 15.15 -33.34
N GLY A 354 25.26 14.66 -33.48
CA GLY A 354 25.89 14.37 -34.76
C GLY A 354 25.11 13.34 -35.58
N LEU A 355 24.66 12.25 -34.96
CA LEU A 355 23.82 11.24 -35.62
C LEU A 355 22.49 11.82 -36.10
N ILE A 356 21.83 12.64 -35.26
CA ILE A 356 20.58 13.31 -35.64
C ILE A 356 20.81 14.24 -36.83
N ALA A 357 21.84 15.10 -36.77
CA ALA A 357 22.19 16.01 -37.85
C ALA A 357 22.54 15.25 -39.14
N PHE A 358 23.25 14.13 -39.03
CA PHE A 358 23.58 13.25 -40.16
C PHE A 358 22.32 12.70 -40.84
N TYR A 359 21.39 12.13 -40.08
CA TYR A 359 20.11 11.66 -40.63
C TYR A 359 19.22 12.82 -41.11
N GLU A 360 19.37 14.03 -40.57
CA GLU A 360 18.73 15.25 -41.09
C GLU A 360 19.37 15.78 -42.38
N LYS A 361 20.46 15.17 -42.86
CA LYS A 361 21.28 15.62 -44.00
C LYS A 361 21.93 17.00 -43.77
N LYS A 362 22.12 17.39 -42.51
CA LYS A 362 22.83 18.61 -42.10
C LYS A 362 24.31 18.29 -41.90
N TYR A 363 25.01 17.98 -42.99
CA TYR A 363 26.35 17.38 -42.91
C TYR A 363 27.40 18.25 -42.20
N ASN A 364 27.34 19.58 -42.33
CA ASN A 364 28.27 20.48 -41.64
C ASN A 364 28.09 20.42 -40.11
N GLU A 365 26.84 20.46 -39.64
CA GLU A 365 26.51 20.32 -38.22
C GLU A 365 26.89 18.93 -37.70
N ALA A 366 26.60 17.88 -38.50
CA ALA A 366 26.96 16.52 -38.16
C ALA A 366 28.48 16.34 -37.99
N LEU A 367 29.28 16.95 -38.88
CA LEU A 367 30.74 16.90 -38.84
C LEU A 367 31.29 17.58 -37.58
N GLU A 368 30.84 18.80 -37.30
CA GLU A 368 31.24 19.57 -36.11
C GLU A 368 30.95 18.76 -34.83
N LYS A 369 29.74 18.21 -34.74
CA LYS A 369 29.30 17.42 -33.58
C LYS A 369 30.06 16.11 -33.44
N SER A 370 30.38 15.45 -34.54
CA SER A 370 31.17 14.22 -34.53
C SER A 370 32.62 14.46 -34.09
N GLN A 371 33.24 15.53 -34.58
CA GLN A 371 34.60 15.94 -34.20
C GLN A 371 34.64 16.36 -32.73
N GLN A 372 33.66 17.16 -32.27
CA GLN A 372 33.52 17.54 -30.87
C GLN A 372 33.37 16.30 -29.96
N ALA A 373 32.59 15.31 -30.36
CA ALA A 373 32.42 14.07 -29.59
C ALA A 373 33.74 13.29 -29.45
N PHE A 374 34.53 13.22 -30.53
CA PHE A 374 35.83 12.55 -30.51
C PHE A 374 36.87 13.32 -29.68
N GLU A 375 36.88 14.65 -29.75
CA GLU A 375 37.77 15.48 -28.92
C GLU A 375 37.47 15.34 -27.43
N GLN A 376 36.19 15.27 -27.06
CA GLN A 376 35.75 15.05 -25.67
C GLN A 376 36.06 13.63 -25.18
N THR A 377 35.98 12.63 -26.07
CA THR A 377 36.22 11.23 -25.73
C THR A 377 37.02 10.55 -26.84
N PRO A 378 38.37 10.66 -26.83
CA PRO A 378 39.22 10.11 -27.89
C PRO A 378 39.12 8.59 -28.07
N ALA A 379 38.61 7.86 -27.08
CA ALA A 379 38.36 6.42 -27.15
C ALA A 379 37.05 6.04 -27.88
N LEU A 380 36.20 7.01 -28.24
CA LEU A 380 34.93 6.80 -28.93
C LEU A 380 35.15 6.71 -30.45
N TYR A 381 35.61 5.54 -30.91
CA TYR A 381 35.90 5.29 -32.33
C TYR A 381 34.65 5.47 -33.22
N GLU A 382 33.46 5.30 -32.67
CA GLU A 382 32.19 5.49 -33.37
C GLU A 382 32.00 6.93 -33.87
N ALA A 383 32.59 7.92 -33.20
CA ALA A 383 32.59 9.31 -33.65
C ALA A 383 33.48 9.52 -34.88
N LYS A 384 34.63 8.83 -34.97
CA LYS A 384 35.46 8.86 -36.19
C LYS A 384 34.83 8.11 -37.34
N LYS A 385 34.16 6.99 -37.04
CA LYS A 385 33.35 6.27 -38.01
C LYS A 385 32.23 7.16 -38.58
N LEU A 386 31.50 7.88 -37.74
CA LEU A 386 30.45 8.80 -38.18
C LEU A 386 31.03 9.94 -39.04
N GLU A 387 32.18 10.50 -38.67
CA GLU A 387 32.89 11.49 -39.50
C GLU A 387 33.19 10.94 -40.90
N ALA A 388 33.66 9.69 -40.99
CA ALA A 388 33.91 9.03 -42.26
C ALA A 388 32.62 8.81 -43.08
N ASP A 389 31.55 8.33 -42.42
CA ASP A 389 30.24 8.10 -43.04
C ASP A 389 29.63 9.42 -43.59
N ILE A 390 29.82 10.54 -42.88
CA ILE A 390 29.41 11.88 -43.33
C ILE A 390 30.15 12.27 -44.62
N TYR A 391 31.49 12.14 -44.65
CA TYR A 391 32.27 12.46 -45.85
C TYR A 391 31.92 11.56 -47.04
N LEU A 392 31.64 10.28 -46.80
CA LEU A 392 31.21 9.35 -47.83
C LEU A 392 29.86 9.76 -48.44
N GLN A 393 28.94 10.24 -47.62
CA GLN A 393 27.65 10.74 -48.10
C GLN A 393 27.79 12.06 -48.88
N ILE A 394 28.56 13.03 -48.36
CA ILE A 394 28.84 14.29 -49.10
C ILE A 394 29.47 13.98 -50.46
N GLY A 395 30.43 13.05 -50.50
CA GLY A 395 31.09 12.64 -51.74
C GLY A 395 30.10 12.01 -52.73
N SER A 396 29.20 11.16 -52.24
CA SER A 396 28.15 10.55 -53.06
C SER A 396 27.18 11.60 -53.63
N ASP A 397 26.72 12.53 -52.81
CA ASP A 397 25.84 13.62 -53.25
C ASP A 397 26.53 14.50 -54.32
N LYS A 398 27.83 14.79 -54.16
CA LYS A 398 28.65 15.50 -55.17
C LYS A 398 28.80 14.72 -56.47
N GLN A 399 29.01 13.41 -56.37
CA GLN A 399 29.11 12.54 -57.54
C GLN A 399 27.80 12.52 -58.33
N GLU A 400 26.64 12.50 -57.64
CA GLU A 400 25.33 12.54 -58.31
C GLU A 400 25.09 13.82 -59.11
N ILE A 401 25.62 14.97 -58.65
CA ILE A 401 25.53 16.25 -59.36
C ILE A 401 26.69 16.46 -60.36
N GLY A 402 27.58 15.48 -60.54
CA GLY A 402 28.68 15.50 -61.50
C GLY A 402 29.98 16.16 -61.02
N ASP A 403 30.10 16.54 -59.74
CA ASP A 403 31.35 17.03 -59.15
C ASP A 403 32.25 15.87 -58.71
N TYR A 404 32.84 15.17 -59.68
CA TYR A 404 33.71 14.03 -59.44
C TYR A 404 35.01 14.41 -58.69
N LYS A 405 35.49 15.64 -58.86
CA LYS A 405 36.73 16.09 -58.20
C LYS A 405 36.47 16.32 -56.70
N GLY A 406 35.42 17.07 -56.37
CA GLY A 406 35.01 17.27 -54.98
C GLY A 406 34.60 15.97 -54.30
N ALA A 407 33.91 15.07 -55.02
CA ALA A 407 33.58 13.75 -54.51
C ALA A 407 34.85 12.95 -54.13
N LYS A 408 35.86 12.93 -54.99
CA LYS A 408 37.14 12.24 -54.73
C LYS A 408 37.86 12.80 -53.50
N GLU A 409 37.86 14.12 -53.32
CA GLU A 409 38.46 14.75 -52.14
C GLU A 409 37.76 14.33 -50.84
N ASP A 410 36.42 14.26 -50.83
CA ASP A 410 35.69 13.82 -49.64
C ASP A 410 35.82 12.32 -49.39
N TYR A 411 35.89 11.48 -50.43
CA TYR A 411 36.22 10.06 -50.27
C TYR A 411 37.62 9.84 -49.66
N GLN A 412 38.59 10.70 -50.00
CA GLN A 412 39.91 10.65 -49.37
C GLN A 412 39.85 11.03 -47.89
N LYS A 413 39.06 12.04 -47.50
CA LYS A 413 38.84 12.40 -46.10
C LYS A 413 38.14 11.27 -45.33
N ALA A 414 37.12 10.64 -45.92
CA ALA A 414 36.47 9.46 -45.34
C ALA A 414 37.48 8.34 -45.08
N GLY A 415 38.35 8.04 -46.06
CA GLY A 415 39.41 7.04 -45.91
C GLY A 415 40.48 7.39 -44.87
N GLN A 416 40.70 8.67 -44.57
CA GLN A 416 41.58 9.09 -43.47
C GLN A 416 40.90 8.93 -42.12
N ALA A 417 39.61 9.28 -42.03
CA ALA A 417 38.83 9.14 -40.79
C ALA A 417 38.67 7.67 -40.37
N TYR A 418 38.52 6.72 -41.31
CA TYR A 418 38.48 5.28 -41.01
C TYR A 418 39.81 4.66 -40.54
N LYS A 419 40.94 5.39 -40.63
CA LYS A 419 42.26 4.88 -40.20
C LYS A 419 42.56 5.11 -38.72
N VAL A 420 41.74 5.91 -38.04
CA VAL A 420 41.80 6.19 -36.60
C VAL A 420 40.98 5.13 -35.88
#